data_AF-Q1PXU0-F1
#
_entry.id   AF-Q1PXU0-F1
#
_cell.length_a   1.000
_cell.length_b   1.000
_cell.length_c   1.000
_cell.angle_alpha   90.00
_cell.angle_beta   90.00
_cell.angle_gamma   90.00
#
_symmetry.space_group_name_H-M   'P 1'
#
loop_
_entity.id
_entity.type
_entity.pdbx_description
1 polymer ?
#
loop_
_entity_poly.entity_id
_entity_poly.type
_entity_poly.pdbx_seq_one_letter_code
_entity_poly.pdbx_strand_id
1 'polypeptide(L)'
;MFLADFETGKQEGRYIAGELPSLPFKSGQFDIALSSHFLFLYSAHLSAEFHLQALQEMLRVAREVRVFPLLALDSTPSSHLDFVSKHLENHGFGVEVKRVPYEFQRGGNEMLAIKPVYNPVFERDCAKVRSPSI
;
A
#
# COMPACT_ATOMS: atom_id res chain seq x y z
N MET A 1 9.13 -2.44 -21.74
CA MET A 1 7.66 -2.62 -21.68
C MET A 1 7.39 -3.94 -20.97
N PHE A 2 6.41 -4.01 -20.04
CA PHE A 2 6.16 -5.19 -19.20
C PHE A 2 6.14 -6.51 -19.99
N LEU A 3 5.37 -6.58 -21.08
CA LEU A 3 5.24 -7.82 -21.88
C LEU A 3 6.58 -8.33 -22.45
N ALA A 4 7.51 -7.43 -22.77
CA ALA A 4 8.83 -7.82 -23.25
C ALA A 4 9.76 -8.30 -22.12
N ASP A 5 9.50 -7.87 -20.89
CA ASP A 5 10.29 -8.20 -19.70
C ASP A 5 9.75 -9.43 -18.93
N PHE A 6 8.46 -9.75 -19.12
CA PHE A 6 7.74 -10.70 -18.28
C PHE A 6 8.35 -12.11 -18.27
N GLU A 7 8.62 -12.69 -19.44
CA GLU A 7 9.15 -14.06 -19.53
C GLU A 7 10.52 -14.19 -18.87
N THR A 8 11.44 -13.26 -19.17
CA THR A 8 12.78 -13.23 -18.56
C THR A 8 12.69 -12.97 -17.06
N GLY A 9 11.93 -11.96 -16.63
CA GLY A 9 11.78 -11.65 -15.22
C GLY A 9 11.13 -12.75 -14.41
N LYS A 10 10.26 -13.57 -15.04
CA LYS A 10 9.64 -14.71 -14.37
C LYS A 10 10.68 -15.82 -14.13
N GLN A 11 11.55 -16.09 -15.11
CA GLN A 11 12.65 -17.03 -14.95
C GLN A 11 13.67 -16.54 -13.91
N GLU A 12 13.90 -15.23 -13.81
CA GLU A 12 14.75 -14.60 -12.80
C GLU A 12 14.11 -14.48 -11.41
N GLY A 13 12.84 -14.89 -11.25
CA GLY A 13 12.12 -14.82 -9.98
C GLY A 13 11.66 -13.42 -9.55
N ARG A 14 11.64 -12.44 -10.47
CA ARG A 14 11.16 -11.08 -10.22
C ARG A 14 9.64 -10.96 -10.14
N TYR A 15 8.92 -11.89 -10.79
CA TYR A 15 7.46 -11.97 -10.75
C TYR A 15 7.02 -13.14 -9.88
N ILE A 16 6.44 -12.83 -8.72
CA ILE A 16 5.99 -13.82 -7.75
C ILE A 16 4.47 -13.72 -7.64
N ALA A 17 3.79 -14.86 -7.71
CA ALA A 17 2.35 -14.93 -7.50
C ALA A 17 2.03 -14.63 -6.03
N GLY A 18 1.07 -13.74 -5.80
CA GLY A 18 0.60 -13.36 -4.47
C GLY A 18 -0.74 -12.65 -4.57
N GLU A 19 -1.40 -12.49 -3.43
CA GLU A 19 -2.72 -11.88 -3.36
C GLU A 19 -2.82 -10.99 -2.11
N LEU A 20 -3.64 -9.95 -2.17
CA LEU A 20 -3.98 -9.19 -0.97
C LEU A 20 -5.18 -9.86 -0.28
N PRO A 21 -5.19 -9.90 1.07
CA PRO A 21 -4.30 -9.21 2.00
C PRO A 21 -3.14 -10.08 2.55
N SER A 22 -2.60 -11.04 1.80
CA SER A 22 -1.53 -11.94 2.27
C SER A 22 -0.43 -12.12 1.23
N LEU A 23 0.63 -11.33 1.33
CA LEU A 23 1.73 -11.33 0.38
C LEU A 23 2.86 -12.26 0.84
N PRO A 24 3.50 -13.01 -0.10
CA PRO A 24 4.56 -13.97 0.21
C PRO A 24 5.94 -13.28 0.42
N PHE A 25 5.96 -12.17 1.15
CA PHE A 25 7.16 -11.36 1.37
C PHE A 25 7.43 -11.14 2.86
N LYS A 26 8.70 -10.92 3.18
CA LYS A 26 9.13 -10.60 4.55
C LYS A 26 8.75 -9.15 4.88
N SER A 27 8.63 -8.87 6.18
CA SER A 27 8.38 -7.51 6.64
C SER A 27 9.55 -6.59 6.30
N GLY A 28 9.28 -5.40 5.79
CA GLY A 28 10.28 -4.41 5.40
C GLY A 28 11.19 -4.86 4.25
N GLN A 29 10.74 -5.79 3.41
CA GLN A 29 11.52 -6.30 2.28
C GLN A 29 11.70 -5.27 1.16
N PHE A 30 10.77 -4.32 1.03
CA PHE A 30 10.79 -3.31 -0.02
C PHE A 30 10.81 -1.89 0.55
N ASP A 31 11.34 -0.95 -0.21
CA ASP A 31 11.20 0.47 0.13
C ASP A 31 9.81 1.00 -0.22
N ILE A 32 9.21 0.51 -1.32
CA ILE A 32 7.93 1.00 -1.81
C ILE A 32 7.05 -0.14 -2.36
N ALA A 33 5.75 -0.09 -2.07
CA ALA A 33 4.73 -0.90 -2.71
C ALA A 33 3.71 0.00 -3.43
N LEU A 34 3.37 -0.37 -4.67
CA LEU A 34 2.47 0.37 -5.54
C LEU A 34 1.23 -0.48 -5.83
N SER A 35 0.03 0.09 -5.67
CA SER A 35 -1.22 -0.50 -6.15
C SER A 35 -1.86 0.45 -7.15
N SER A 36 -1.99 -0.02 -8.40
CA SER A 36 -2.63 0.74 -9.48
C SER A 36 -3.90 0.04 -9.94
N HIS A 37 -5.01 0.79 -10.07
CA HIS A 37 -6.30 0.34 -10.61
C HIS A 37 -6.84 -0.96 -9.99
N PHE A 38 -6.68 -1.11 -8.67
CA PHE A 38 -7.20 -2.25 -7.92
C PHE A 38 -8.07 -1.78 -6.74
N LEU A 39 -7.50 -1.52 -5.57
CA LEU A 39 -8.21 -1.28 -4.30
C LEU A 39 -9.44 -0.35 -4.42
N PHE A 40 -9.23 0.96 -4.39
CA PHE A 40 -10.32 1.93 -4.38
C PHE A 40 -11.19 1.90 -5.65
N LEU A 41 -10.62 1.45 -6.77
CA LEU A 41 -11.37 1.27 -8.01
C LEU A 41 -12.52 0.28 -7.83
N TYR A 42 -12.29 -0.81 -7.09
CA TYR A 42 -13.28 -1.86 -6.83
C TYR A 42 -14.00 -1.71 -5.47
N SER A 43 -14.26 -0.47 -5.02
CA SER A 43 -14.92 -0.18 -3.73
C SER A 43 -16.29 -0.84 -3.53
N ALA A 44 -17.03 -1.09 -4.61
CA ALA A 44 -18.32 -1.80 -4.55
C ALA A 44 -18.17 -3.32 -4.33
N HIS A 45 -16.99 -3.88 -4.60
CA HIS A 45 -16.72 -5.32 -4.53
C HIS A 45 -15.83 -5.70 -3.34
N LEU A 46 -15.00 -4.77 -2.88
CA LEU A 46 -14.05 -4.97 -1.78
C LEU A 46 -14.52 -4.18 -0.55
N SER A 47 -14.64 -4.85 0.60
CA SER A 47 -15.10 -4.20 1.83
C SER A 47 -14.07 -3.22 2.40
N ALA A 48 -14.50 -2.35 3.32
CA ALA A 48 -13.61 -1.46 4.05
C ALA A 48 -12.51 -2.23 4.80
N GLU A 49 -12.86 -3.37 5.40
CA GLU A 49 -11.95 -4.26 6.12
C GLU A 49 -10.91 -4.86 5.18
N PHE A 50 -11.31 -5.29 3.98
CA PHE A 50 -10.36 -5.79 2.97
C PHE A 50 -9.35 -4.71 2.59
N HIS A 51 -9.80 -3.47 2.34
CA HIS A 51 -8.91 -2.36 2.02
C HIS A 51 -7.90 -2.10 3.14
N LEU A 52 -8.37 -2.11 4.38
CA LEU A 52 -7.51 -1.90 5.54
C LEU A 52 -6.46 -3.02 5.68
N GLN A 53 -6.89 -4.28 5.63
CA GLN A 53 -5.99 -5.44 5.70
C GLN A 53 -4.97 -5.43 4.55
N ALA A 54 -5.41 -5.09 3.35
CA ALA A 54 -4.55 -4.99 2.18
C ALA A 54 -3.49 -3.89 2.35
N LEU A 55 -3.89 -2.70 2.79
CA LEU A 55 -2.96 -1.59 3.03
C LEU A 55 -1.98 -1.90 4.17
N GLN A 56 -2.45 -2.54 5.25
CA GLN A 56 -1.59 -3.00 6.34
C GLN A 56 -0.58 -4.04 5.86
N GLU A 57 -1.00 -4.97 5.01
CA GLU A 57 -0.10 -5.97 4.43
C GLU A 57 0.95 -5.34 3.51
N MET A 58 0.55 -4.37 2.69
CA MET A 58 1.47 -3.60 1.87
C MET A 58 2.47 -2.80 2.73
N LEU A 59 2.00 -2.19 3.82
CA LEU A 59 2.84 -1.49 4.80
C LEU A 59 3.72 -2.43 5.63
N ARG A 60 3.33 -3.69 5.80
CA ARG A 60 4.17 -4.70 6.43
C ARG A 60 5.38 -4.99 5.56
N VAL A 61 5.19 -5.18 4.26
CA VAL A 61 6.25 -5.56 3.33
C VAL A 61 7.06 -4.39 2.79
N ALA A 62 6.52 -3.16 2.83
CA ALA A 62 7.16 -1.95 2.29
C ALA A 62 7.13 -0.75 3.25
N ARG A 63 8.14 0.13 3.16
CA ARG A 63 8.22 1.35 3.98
C ARG A 63 7.23 2.44 3.57
N GLU A 64 6.92 2.52 2.28
CA GLU A 64 5.93 3.45 1.71
C GLU A 64 4.94 2.70 0.83
N VAL A 65 3.66 3.06 0.94
CA VAL A 65 2.60 2.52 0.08
C VAL A 65 2.00 3.66 -0.73
N ARG A 66 1.81 3.42 -2.03
CA ARG A 66 1.08 4.32 -2.92
C ARG A 66 -0.08 3.63 -3.60
N VAL A 67 -1.26 4.22 -3.52
CA VAL A 67 -2.48 3.69 -4.14
C VAL A 67 -3.07 4.68 -5.10
N PHE A 68 -3.36 4.24 -6.32
CA PHE A 68 -3.95 5.02 -7.39
C PHE A 68 -4.95 4.18 -8.19
N PRO A 69 -6.07 4.74 -8.69
CA PRO A 69 -6.63 6.05 -8.35
C PRO A 69 -7.35 5.99 -6.98
N LEU A 70 -7.84 7.14 -6.51
CA LEU A 70 -8.72 7.22 -5.32
C LEU A 70 -10.21 7.20 -5.67
N LEU A 71 -10.53 7.00 -6.94
CA LEU A 71 -11.90 6.88 -7.45
C LEU A 71 -12.32 5.41 -7.58
N ALA A 72 -13.63 5.17 -7.45
CA ALA A 72 -14.30 3.94 -7.83
C ALA A 72 -14.65 3.94 -9.34
N LEU A 73 -15.15 2.79 -9.84
CA LEU A 73 -15.52 2.62 -11.25
C LEU A 73 -16.55 3.66 -11.76
N ASP A 74 -17.41 4.18 -10.89
CA ASP A 74 -18.39 5.22 -11.20
C ASP A 74 -17.80 6.65 -11.21
N SER A 75 -16.47 6.77 -11.13
CA SER A 75 -15.73 8.04 -11.06
C SER A 75 -16.03 8.89 -9.83
N THR A 76 -16.61 8.32 -8.77
CA THR A 76 -16.74 8.97 -7.47
C THR A 76 -15.57 8.59 -6.55
N PRO A 77 -15.17 9.45 -5.59
CA PRO A 77 -14.21 9.07 -4.57
C PRO A 77 -14.64 7.79 -3.86
N SER A 78 -13.70 6.89 -3.59
CA SER A 78 -14.00 5.65 -2.87
C SER A 78 -14.67 5.94 -1.53
N SER A 79 -15.79 5.27 -1.26
CA SER A 79 -16.49 5.32 0.02
C SER A 79 -15.64 4.83 1.20
N HIS A 80 -14.57 4.09 0.94
CA HIS A 80 -13.69 3.55 1.98
C HIS A 80 -12.53 4.49 2.31
N LEU A 81 -12.20 5.44 1.43
CA LEU A 81 -11.00 6.29 1.53
C LEU A 81 -10.88 6.99 2.88
N ASP A 82 -11.95 7.65 3.33
CA ASP A 82 -11.96 8.38 4.60
C ASP A 82 -11.78 7.44 5.81
N PHE A 83 -12.43 6.28 5.78
CA PHE A 83 -12.34 5.29 6.85
C PHE A 83 -10.92 4.73 6.97
N VAL A 84 -10.33 4.27 5.86
CA VAL A 84 -8.96 3.72 5.91
C VAL A 84 -7.93 4.78 6.25
N SER A 85 -8.07 6.00 5.73
CA SER A 85 -7.12 7.09 6.01
C SER A 85 -7.11 7.42 7.50
N LYS A 86 -8.29 7.67 8.10
CA LYS A 86 -8.41 7.94 9.54
C LYS A 86 -7.92 6.78 10.40
N HIS A 87 -8.21 5.54 10.00
CA HIS A 87 -7.73 4.38 10.73
C HIS A 87 -6.19 4.35 10.73
N LEU A 88 -5.55 4.49 9.57
CA LEU A 88 -4.10 4.47 9.46
C LEU A 88 -3.44 5.63 10.21
N GLU A 89 -4.00 6.84 10.13
CA GLU A 89 -3.54 8.00 10.90
C GLU A 89 -3.56 7.74 12.41
N ASN A 90 -4.66 7.18 12.91
CA ASN A 90 -4.79 6.80 14.33
C ASN A 90 -3.82 5.69 14.76
N HIS A 91 -3.21 4.96 13.82
CA HIS A 91 -2.26 3.89 14.07
C HIS A 91 -0.81 4.27 13.70
N GLY A 92 -0.52 5.57 13.65
CA GLY A 92 0.85 6.07 13.53
C GLY A 92 1.39 6.11 12.10
N PHE A 93 0.51 6.16 11.09
CA PHE A 93 0.89 6.41 9.70
C PHE A 93 0.54 7.83 9.26
N GLY A 94 1.44 8.47 8.52
CA GLY A 94 1.11 9.67 7.77
C GLY A 94 0.42 9.28 6.48
N VAL A 95 -0.74 9.87 6.22
CA VAL A 95 -1.54 9.66 5.01
C VAL A 95 -1.62 10.98 4.25
N GLU A 96 -1.26 10.98 2.96
CA GLU A 96 -1.22 12.19 2.14
C GLU A 96 -1.86 11.91 0.78
N VAL A 97 -2.80 12.75 0.36
CA VAL A 97 -3.35 12.72 -1.00
C VAL A 97 -2.50 13.62 -1.90
N LYS A 98 -1.93 13.05 -2.96
CA LYS A 98 -1.09 13.75 -3.93
C LYS A 98 -1.71 13.71 -5.32
N ARG A 99 -1.69 14.86 -5.99
CA ARG A 99 -1.97 14.90 -7.43
C ARG A 99 -0.80 14.33 -8.24
N VAL A 100 -1.13 13.60 -9.29
CA VAL A 100 -0.20 13.03 -10.27
C VAL A 100 -0.52 13.58 -11.66
N PRO A 101 0.45 13.66 -12.59
CA PRO A 101 0.22 14.23 -13.92
C PRO A 101 -0.60 13.32 -14.86
N TYR A 102 -0.96 12.11 -14.40
CA TYR A 102 -1.78 11.17 -15.15
C TYR A 102 -3.26 11.33 -14.78
N GLU A 103 -4.11 11.54 -15.79
CA GLU A 103 -5.56 11.67 -15.62
C GLU A 103 -6.27 10.92 -16.76
N PHE A 104 -6.81 9.74 -16.44
CA PHE A 104 -7.61 8.95 -17.39
C PHE A 104 -9.11 9.21 -17.21
N GLN A 105 -9.58 9.17 -15.97
CA GLN A 105 -10.92 9.61 -15.58
C GLN A 105 -10.83 11.06 -15.09
N ARG A 106 -11.85 11.88 -15.40
CA ARG A 106 -11.91 13.27 -14.90
C ARG A 106 -11.87 13.27 -13.37
N GLY A 107 -10.91 14.00 -12.80
CA GLY A 107 -10.68 14.03 -11.34
C GLY A 107 -9.97 12.79 -10.78
N GLY A 108 -9.64 11.81 -11.62
CA GLY A 108 -8.96 10.58 -11.25
C GLY A 108 -7.44 10.72 -11.24
N ASN A 109 -6.91 11.88 -10.88
CA ASN A 109 -5.49 12.22 -10.90
C ASN A 109 -4.89 12.34 -9.51
N GLU A 110 -5.48 11.67 -8.53
CA GLU A 110 -5.03 11.66 -7.13
C GLU A 110 -4.58 10.26 -6.71
N MET A 111 -3.55 10.24 -5.86
CA MET A 111 -2.90 9.06 -5.32
C MET A 111 -2.73 9.22 -3.81
N LEU A 112 -3.02 8.17 -3.05
CA LEU A 112 -2.77 8.11 -1.62
C LEU A 112 -1.31 7.69 -1.42
N ALA A 113 -0.56 8.44 -0.62
CA ALA A 113 0.77 8.09 -0.16
C ALA A 113 0.72 7.85 1.35
N ILE A 114 1.22 6.69 1.80
CA ILE A 114 1.18 6.28 3.19
C ILE A 114 2.58 5.88 3.64
N LYS A 115 3.02 6.40 4.79
CA LYS A 115 4.31 6.05 5.41
C LYS A 115 4.21 6.10 6.93
N PRO A 116 5.01 5.33 7.69
CA PRO A 116 5.06 5.47 9.14
C PRO A 116 5.39 6.92 9.55
N VAL A 117 4.71 7.43 10.58
CA VAL A 117 5.15 8.66 11.25
C VAL A 117 6.38 8.28 12.07
N TYR A 118 7.52 8.92 11.80
CA TYR A 118 8.71 8.71 12.61
C TYR A 118 8.43 9.16 14.05
N ASN A 119 8.40 8.20 14.97
CA ASN A 119 8.30 8.49 16.40
C ASN A 119 9.60 8.01 17.10
N PRO A 120 10.51 8.94 17.47
CA PRO A 120 11.81 8.59 18.06
C PRO A 120 11.73 7.88 19.42
N VAL A 121 10.53 7.72 20.01
CA VAL A 121 10.33 7.02 21.28
C VAL A 121 10.24 5.49 21.11
N PHE A 122 9.68 4.98 20.00
CA PHE A 122 9.43 3.54 19.80
C PHE A 122 10.69 2.71 19.45
N GLU A 123 11.72 3.36 18.91
CA GLU A 123 12.96 2.69 18.50
C GLU A 123 13.78 2.19 19.70
N ARG A 124 13.58 2.78 20.89
CA ARG A 124 14.25 2.38 22.14
C ARG A 124 13.72 1.05 22.69
N ASP A 125 12.48 0.69 22.41
CA ASP A 125 11.86 -0.52 22.94
C ASP A 125 12.10 -1.74 22.04
N CYS A 126 12.14 -1.58 20.72
CA CYS A 126 12.54 -2.66 19.81
C CYS A 126 14.03 -3.02 19.91
N ALA A 127 14.91 -2.06 20.23
CA ALA A 127 16.33 -2.32 20.41
C ALA A 127 16.65 -3.20 21.63
N LYS A 128 15.76 -3.26 22.64
CA LYS A 128 15.94 -4.08 23.84
C LYS A 128 15.57 -5.56 23.67
N VAL A 129 14.82 -5.93 22.63
CA VAL A 129 14.39 -7.32 22.39
C VAL A 129 15.43 -8.12 21.58
N ARG A 130 16.52 -7.48 21.12
CA ARG A 130 17.54 -8.08 20.25
C ARG A 130 18.85 -8.47 20.95
N SER A 131 18.91 -8.56 22.28
CA SER A 131 20.07 -9.17 22.95
C SER A 131 20.00 -10.70 22.85
N PRO A 132 20.99 -11.37 22.21
CA PRO A 132 21.10 -12.83 22.29
C PRO A 132 21.69 -13.18 23.66
N SER A 133 20.98 -14.03 24.41
CA SER A 133 21.58 -14.77 25.51
C SER A 133 22.66 -15.70 24.93
N ILE A 134 23.90 -15.52 25.41
CA ILE A 134 24.99 -16.50 25.28
C ILE A 134 24.71 -17.65 26.25
#